data_AF-A0A0L6TZS6-F1
#
_entry.id   AF-A0A0L6TZS6-F1
#
_cell.length_a   1.000
_cell.length_b   1.000
_cell.length_c   1.000
_cell.angle_alpha   90.00
_cell.angle_beta   90.00
_cell.angle_gamma   90.00
#
_symmetry.space_group_name_H-M   'P 1'
#
loop_
_entity.id
_entity.type
_entity.pdbx_description
1 polymer ?
#
loop_
_entity_poly.entity_id
_entity_poly.type
_entity_poly.pdbx_seq_one_letter_code
_entity_poly.pdbx_strand_id
1 'polypeptide(L)' 'MKNKIYGVIAVVVTSLAVLMSTSACFFFINQPEEPTCLRGE' A
#
# COMPACT_ATOMS: atom_id res chain seq x y z
N MET A 1 22.18 20.80 2.38
CA MET A 1 22.16 19.34 2.14
C MET A 1 21.04 18.62 2.90
N LYS A 2 20.81 18.91 4.18
CA LYS A 2 19.78 18.29 5.03
C LYS A 2 18.36 18.25 4.41
N ASN A 3 17.87 19.35 3.83
CA ASN A 3 16.54 19.36 3.20
C ASN A 3 16.44 18.49 1.94
N LYS A 4 17.54 18.31 1.19
CA LYS A 4 17.57 17.41 0.03
C LYS A 4 17.47 15.94 0.47
N ILE A 5 18.13 15.59 1.58
CA ILE A 5 18.08 14.24 2.16
C ILE A 5 16.65 13.92 2.61
N TYR A 6 16.00 14.84 3.32
CA TYR A 6 14.60 14.64 3.71
C TYR A 6 13.65 14.56 2.51
N GLY A 7 13.91 15.32 1.44
CA GLY A 7 13.17 15.20 0.19
C GLY A 7 13.28 13.81 -0.43
N VAL A 8 14.49 13.23 -0.49
CA VAL A 8 14.71 11.87 -1.00
C VAL A 8 14.00 10.84 -0.12
N ILE A 9 14.12 10.96 1.21
CA ILE A 9 13.44 10.04 2.14
C ILE A 9 11.92 10.11 1.96
N ALA A 10 11.35 11.31 1.84
CA ALA A 10 9.92 11.48 1.64
C ALA A 10 9.44 10.80 0.34
N VAL A 11 10.19 10.96 -0.75
CA VAL A 11 9.87 10.31 -2.03
C VAL A 11 9.91 8.78 -1.91
N VAL A 12 10.94 8.23 -1.28
CA VAL A 12 11.10 6.78 -1.09
C VAL A 12 9.97 6.19 -0.24
N VAL A 13 9.63 6.83 0.88
CA VAL A 13 8.55 6.34 1.75
C VAL A 13 7.19 6.44 1.04
N THR A 14 6.96 7.52 0.31
CA THR A 14 5.70 7.72 -0.43
C THR A 14 5.53 6.67 -1.53
N SER A 15 6.58 6.38 -2.30
CA SER A 15 6.52 5.37 -3.35
C SER A 15 6.28 3.97 -2.79
N LEU A 16 6.91 3.62 -1.67
CA LEU A 16 6.65 2.36 -0.97
C LEU A 16 5.19 2.24 -0.50
N ALA A 17 4.65 3.30 0.09
CA ALA A 17 3.26 3.32 0.54
C ALA A 17 2.27 3.14 -0.63
N VAL A 18 2.52 3.81 -1.77
CA VAL A 18 1.70 3.66 -2.98
C VAL A 18 1.74 2.23 -3.50
N LEU A 19 2.93 1.61 -3.57
CA LEU A 19 3.08 0.22 -4.02
C LEU A 19 2.33 -0.76 -3.10
N MET A 20 2.44 -0.58 -1.78
CA MET A 20 1.72 -1.42 -0.81
C MET A 20 0.20 -1.25 -0.89
N SER A 21 -0.30 -0.02 -1.03
CA SER A 21 -1.74 0.21 -1.19
C SER A 21 -2.26 -0.36 -2.51
N THR A 22 -1.49 -0.21 -3.59
CA THR A 22 -1.85 -0.72 -4.92
C THR A 22 -1.89 -2.25 -4.91
N SER A 23 -0.99 -2.91 -4.18
CA SER A 23 -0.93 -4.37 -4.16
C SER A 23 -2.18 -5.02 -3.57
N ALA A 24 -2.84 -4.37 -2.61
CA ALA A 24 -4.12 -4.83 -2.05
C ALA A 24 -5.24 -4.87 -3.09
N CYS A 25 -5.25 -3.93 -4.05
CA CYS A 25 -6.28 -3.84 -5.10
C CYS A 25 -6.01 -4.75 -6.30
N PHE A 26 -4.73 -4.97 -6.66
CA PHE A 26 -4.38 -5.69 -7.89
C PHE A 26 -4.04 -7.16 -7.66
N PHE A 27 -3.35 -7.46 -6.57
CA PHE A 27 -2.85 -8.82 -6.32
C PHE A 27 -3.64 -9.55 -5.26
N PHE A 28 -4.48 -8.86 -4.46
CA PHE A 28 -5.29 -9.45 -3.40
C PHE A 28 -4.50 -10.30 -2.38
N ILE A 29 -3.16 -10.22 -2.38
CA ILE A 29 -2.25 -11.09 -1.61
C ILE A 29 -2.46 -10.92 -0.09
N ASN A 30 -2.77 -9.69 0.34
CA ASN A 30 -3.00 -9.37 1.75
C ASN A 30 -4.49 -9.23 2.10
N GLN A 31 -5.42 -9.56 1.18
CA GLN A 31 -6.83 -9.52 1.57
C GLN A 31 -7.12 -10.71 2.49
N PRO A 32 -7.68 -10.46 3.70
CA PRO A 32 -8.20 -11.53 4.52
C PRO A 32 -9.35 -12.21 3.81
N GLU A 33 -9.65 -13.44 4.22
CA GLU A 33 -10.84 -14.12 3.75
C GLU A 33 -12.08 -13.24 3.99
N GLU A 34 -12.84 -12.97 2.94
CA GLU A 34 -14.02 -12.13 3.03
C GLU A 34 -15.05 -12.76 3.98
N PRO A 35 -15.62 -12.01 4.95
CA PRO A 35 -16.54 -12.57 5.92
C PRO A 35 -17.81 -13.07 5.23
N THR A 36 -18.35 -14.17 5.75
CA THR A 36 -19.52 -14.86 5.16
C THR A 36 -20.73 -13.95 4.97
N CYS A 37 -20.90 -12.92 5.79
CA CYS A 37 -22.00 -11.96 5.67
C CYS A 37 -21.87 -10.97 4.49
N LEU A 38 -20.70 -10.88 3.86
CA LEU A 38 -20.41 -10.02 2.70
C LEU A 38 -20.22 -10.82 1.40
N ARG A 39 -19.93 -12.12 1.51
CA ARG A 39 -19.97 -13.06 0.38
C ARG A 39 -21.41 -13.12 -0.13
N GLY A 40 -21.66 -12.61 -1.32
CA GLY A 40 -22.99 -12.55 -1.96
C GLY A 40 -23.52 -13.90 -2.43
N GLU A 41 -23.49 -14.91 -1.54
CA GLU A 41 -24.09 -16.24 -1.71
C GLU A 41 -25.50 -16.29 -1.09
#